data_AF-A0AAU3YYP5-F1
#
_entry.id   AF-A0AAU3YYP5-F1
#
_cell.length_a   1.000
_cell.length_b   1.000
_cell.length_c   1.000
_cell.angle_alpha   90.00
_cell.angle_beta   90.00
_cell.angle_gamma   90.00
#
_symmetry.space_group_name_H-M   'P 1'
#
loop_
_entity.id
_entity.type
_entity.pdbx_description
1 polymer ?
#
loop_
_entity_poly.entity_id
_entity_poly.type
_entity_poly.pdbx_seq_one_letter_code
_entity_poly.pdbx_strand_id
1 'polypeptide(L)'
;MTPPAVQGATRSSASGPVRGAWALFGAFLLFWLVLEMVNHGGATIPLGIAGLFAPDLTLFVGPSGSHGAGQLPRGRVPGYNLVHRPAVPLLWLAVCIVLPDPPGTALFTFGLAWLLHIALDRTLGYGLRTADGWQR
;
A
#
# COMPACT_ATOMS: atom_id res chain seq x y z
N MET A 1 -31.51 -28.02 -5.92
CA MET A 1 -30.53 -27.48 -4.96
C MET A 1 -29.24 -27.21 -5.71
N THR A 2 -28.96 -25.96 -6.05
CA THR A 2 -27.74 -25.55 -6.74
C THR A 2 -26.62 -25.39 -5.71
N PRO A 3 -25.45 -26.03 -5.86
CA PRO A 3 -24.35 -25.84 -4.91
C PRO A 3 -23.83 -24.39 -4.96
N PRO A 4 -23.41 -23.81 -3.83
CA PRO A 4 -22.84 -22.48 -3.81
C PRO A 4 -21.55 -22.48 -4.64
N ALA A 5 -21.48 -21.60 -5.64
CA ALA A 5 -20.27 -21.39 -6.43
C ALA A 5 -19.15 -20.93 -5.49
N VAL A 6 -18.14 -21.78 -5.32
CA VAL A 6 -16.88 -21.41 -4.67
C VAL A 6 -16.23 -20.38 -5.59
N GLN A 7 -16.39 -19.10 -5.28
CA GLN A 7 -15.69 -18.02 -5.96
C GLN A 7 -14.20 -18.15 -5.59
N GLY A 8 -13.47 -18.90 -6.42
CA GLY A 8 -12.03 -19.04 -6.33
C GLY A 8 -11.32 -17.71 -6.46
N ALA A 9 -10.14 -17.64 -5.84
CA ALA A 9 -9.25 -16.49 -5.77
C ALA A 9 -9.23 -15.65 -7.06
N THR A 10 -9.91 -14.51 -7.04
CA THR A 10 -9.87 -13.52 -8.12
C THR A 10 -8.51 -12.82 -8.07
N ARG A 11 -7.58 -13.20 -8.98
CA ARG A 11 -6.45 -12.31 -9.30
C ARG A 11 -7.04 -10.97 -9.73
N SER A 12 -6.45 -9.87 -9.28
CA SER A 12 -6.92 -8.53 -9.66
C SER A 12 -7.05 -8.41 -11.17
N SER A 13 -8.18 -7.88 -11.61
CA SER A 13 -8.58 -7.76 -13.03
C SER A 13 -7.84 -6.65 -13.81
N ALA A 14 -6.81 -6.03 -13.21
CA ALA A 14 -6.10 -4.93 -13.84
C ALA A 14 -5.41 -5.40 -15.14
N SER A 15 -5.71 -4.72 -16.25
CA SER A 15 -5.12 -5.00 -17.55
C SER A 15 -3.61 -4.76 -17.54
N GLY A 16 -2.88 -5.43 -18.43
CA GLY A 16 -1.43 -5.24 -18.60
C GLY A 16 -0.99 -3.76 -18.68
N PRO A 17 -1.68 -2.90 -19.47
CA PRO A 17 -1.39 -1.48 -19.51
C PRO A 17 -1.52 -0.75 -18.17
N VAL A 18 -2.55 -1.06 -17.39
CA VAL A 18 -2.75 -0.46 -16.05
C VAL A 18 -1.60 -0.87 -15.13
N ARG A 19 -1.20 -2.14 -15.15
CA ARG A 19 -0.05 -2.63 -14.39
C ARG A 19 1.26 -1.95 -14.83
N GLY A 20 1.42 -1.72 -16.13
CA GLY A 20 2.56 -0.98 -16.69
C GLY A 20 2.60 0.49 -16.24
N ALA A 21 1.45 1.15 -16.16
CA ALA A 21 1.36 2.52 -15.64
C ALA A 21 1.76 2.58 -14.15
N TRP A 22 1.31 1.61 -13.35
CA TRP A 22 1.76 1.48 -11.95
C TRP A 22 3.25 1.19 -11.83
N ALA A 23 3.81 0.37 -12.73
CA ALA A 23 5.24 0.07 -12.74
C ALA A 23 6.07 1.34 -13.02
N LEU A 24 5.68 2.11 -14.03
CA LEU A 24 6.33 3.38 -14.37
C LEU A 24 6.23 4.37 -13.22
N PHE A 25 5.05 4.49 -12.61
CA PHE A 25 4.85 5.36 -11.46
C PHE A 25 5.67 4.90 -10.24
N GLY A 26 5.74 3.59 -9.98
CA GLY A 26 6.59 3.00 -8.95
C GLY A 26 8.07 3.30 -9.19
N ALA A 27 8.56 3.20 -10.43
CA ALA A 27 9.95 3.56 -10.75
C ALA A 27 10.24 5.04 -10.47
N PHE A 28 9.31 5.93 -10.83
CA PHE A 28 9.40 7.36 -10.51
C PHE A 28 9.46 7.61 -9.00
N LEU A 29 8.57 6.98 -8.23
CA LEU A 29 8.54 7.11 -6.77
C LEU A 29 9.80 6.55 -6.11
N LEU A 30 10.32 5.41 -6.58
CA LEU A 30 11.56 4.82 -6.07
C LEU A 30 12.75 5.74 -6.31
N PHE A 31 12.85 6.32 -7.51
CA PHE A 31 13.90 7.29 -7.81
C PHE A 31 13.84 8.49 -6.85
N TRP A 32 12.65 9.07 -6.65
CA TRP A 32 12.48 10.18 -5.71
C TRP A 32 12.78 9.79 -4.26
N LEU A 33 12.39 8.57 -3.84
CA LEU A 33 12.64 8.07 -2.49
C LEU A 33 14.12 7.96 -2.18
N VAL A 34 14.90 7.43 -3.13
CA VAL A 34 16.36 7.32 -2.99
C VAL A 34 16.99 8.71 -2.91
N LEU A 35 16.55 9.66 -3.75
CA LEU A 35 17.04 11.04 -3.68
C LEU A 35 16.76 11.69 -2.32
N GLU A 36 15.54 11.57 -1.80
CA GLU A 36 15.15 12.10 -0.49
C GLU A 36 16.02 11.52 0.63
N MET A 37 16.24 10.20 0.63
CA MET A 37 17.08 9.52 1.63
C MET A 37 18.54 9.94 1.55
N VAL A 38 19.10 10.09 0.34
CA VAL A 38 20.51 10.43 0.14
C VAL A 38 20.77 11.90 0.46
N ASN A 39 19.89 12.81 0.04
CA ASN A 39 20.10 14.25 0.20
C ASN A 39 19.87 14.73 1.64
N HIS A 40 18.91 14.14 2.36
CA HIS A 40 18.54 14.60 3.70
C HIS A 40 19.08 13.70 4.81
N GLY A 41 19.31 12.41 4.53
CA GLY A 41 19.82 11.45 5.51
C GLY A 41 19.03 11.44 6.83
N GLY A 42 19.71 11.05 7.91
CA GLY A 42 19.14 11.12 9.26
C GLY A 42 17.81 10.37 9.38
N ALA A 43 16.74 11.07 9.77
CA ALA A 43 15.42 10.49 9.98
C ALA A 43 14.71 10.04 8.69
N THR A 44 15.08 10.55 7.51
CA THR A 44 14.41 10.15 6.25
C THR A 44 14.65 8.68 5.91
N ILE A 45 15.80 8.13 6.26
CA ILE A 45 16.16 6.72 6.02
C ILE A 45 15.25 5.77 6.82
N PRO A 46 15.22 5.80 8.17
CA PRO A 46 14.35 4.89 8.93
C PRO A 46 12.87 5.14 8.65
N LEU A 47 12.43 6.38 8.42
CA LEU A 47 11.03 6.67 8.11
C LEU A 47 10.63 6.21 6.71
N GLY A 48 11.50 6.32 5.71
CA GLY A 48 11.19 5.76 4.39
C GLY A 48 11.19 4.23 4.39
N ILE A 49 12.09 3.58 5.14
CA ILE A 49 12.01 2.13 5.37
C ILE A 49 10.70 1.77 6.06
N ALA A 50 10.33 2.50 7.12
CA ALA A 50 9.07 2.28 7.81
C ALA A 50 7.86 2.47 6.89
N GLY A 51 7.84 3.51 6.06
CA GLY A 51 6.75 3.77 5.11
C GLY A 51 6.58 2.67 4.07
N LEU A 52 7.69 2.02 3.67
CA LEU A 52 7.65 0.90 2.73
C LEU A 52 7.01 -0.36 3.32
N PHE A 53 7.15 -0.62 4.62
CA PHE A 53 6.68 -1.86 5.27
C PHE A 53 5.47 -1.67 6.19
N ALA A 54 5.18 -0.45 6.64
CA ALA A 54 4.06 -0.15 7.53
C ALA A 54 2.70 -0.62 6.98
N PRO A 55 2.41 -0.54 5.66
CA PRO A 55 1.16 -1.06 5.12
C PRO A 55 0.89 -2.52 5.42
N ASP A 56 1.93 -3.37 5.39
CA ASP A 56 1.81 -4.81 5.63
C ASP A 56 1.48 -5.16 7.08
N LEU A 57 1.71 -4.25 8.03
CA LEU A 57 1.31 -4.46 9.42
C LEU A 57 -0.20 -4.68 9.53
N THR A 58 -0.99 -4.13 8.61
CA THR A 58 -2.45 -4.34 8.56
C THR A 58 -2.85 -5.80 8.27
N LEU A 59 -1.94 -6.62 7.75
CA LEU A 59 -2.16 -8.06 7.59
C LEU A 59 -2.22 -8.80 8.92
N PHE A 60 -1.58 -8.25 9.96
CA PHE A 60 -1.46 -8.85 11.28
C PHE A 60 -2.35 -8.19 12.32
N VAL A 61 -2.70 -6.92 12.13
CA VAL A 61 -3.49 -6.13 13.08
C VAL A 61 -5.00 -6.27 12.81
N GLY A 62 -5.75 -6.63 13.85
CA GLY A 62 -7.22 -6.71 13.85
C GLY A 62 -7.76 -8.11 14.10
N PRO A 63 -9.09 -8.24 14.30
CA PRO A 63 -9.72 -9.51 14.67
C PRO A 63 -9.40 -10.63 13.68
N SER A 64 -8.82 -11.71 14.19
CA SER A 64 -8.62 -12.94 13.43
C SER A 64 -9.91 -13.77 13.39
N GLY A 65 -10.00 -14.68 12.42
CA GLY A 65 -11.14 -15.59 12.27
C GLY A 65 -10.81 -16.69 11.28
N SER A 66 -11.71 -17.64 11.09
CA SER A 66 -11.57 -18.64 10.02
C SER A 66 -11.56 -17.94 8.65
N HIS A 67 -10.61 -18.32 7.81
CA HIS A 67 -10.42 -17.78 6.46
C HIS A 67 -9.77 -18.86 5.60
N GLY A 68 -10.10 -18.86 4.31
CA GLY A 68 -9.46 -19.72 3.32
C GLY A 68 -8.05 -19.26 2.96
N ALA A 69 -7.28 -20.13 2.30
CA ALA A 69 -5.98 -19.76 1.78
C ALA A 69 -6.09 -18.57 0.80
N GLY A 70 -5.31 -17.51 1.03
CA GLY A 70 -5.34 -16.28 0.23
C GLY A 70 -6.48 -15.30 0.56
N GLN A 71 -7.36 -15.65 1.49
CA GLN A 71 -8.43 -14.77 1.99
C GLN A 71 -7.95 -14.02 3.24
N LEU A 72 -8.19 -12.72 3.31
CA LEU A 72 -7.91 -11.94 4.51
C LEU A 72 -9.06 -12.11 5.52
N PRO A 73 -8.81 -12.30 6.84
CA PRO A 73 -9.88 -12.31 7.83
C PRO A 73 -10.74 -11.05 7.74
N ARG A 74 -12.07 -11.21 7.77
CA ARG A 74 -13.03 -10.10 7.58
C ARG A 74 -12.76 -8.90 8.51
N GLY A 75 -12.32 -9.17 9.74
CA GLY A 75 -11.98 -8.13 10.72
C GLY A 75 -10.79 -7.24 10.33
N ARG A 76 -9.90 -7.70 9.45
CA ARG A 76 -8.70 -6.96 9.01
C ARG A 76 -8.92 -6.21 7.69
N VAL A 77 -9.97 -6.57 6.94
CA VAL A 77 -10.29 -5.97 5.62
C VAL A 77 -10.41 -4.45 5.66
N PRO A 78 -11.13 -3.81 6.63
CA PRO A 78 -11.27 -2.36 6.62
C PRO A 78 -9.93 -1.64 6.79
N GLY A 79 -9.09 -2.12 7.71
CA GLY A 79 -7.76 -1.56 7.97
C GLY A 79 -6.83 -1.73 6.76
N TYR A 80 -6.77 -2.94 6.20
CA TYR A 80 -6.00 -3.22 4.98
C TYR A 80 -6.43 -2.31 3.84
N ASN A 81 -7.75 -2.22 3.57
CA ASN A 81 -8.26 -1.42 2.46
C ASN A 81 -8.04 0.08 2.63
N LEU A 82 -8.11 0.60 3.85
CA LEU A 82 -7.82 1.99 4.14
C LEU A 82 -6.36 2.30 3.80
N VAL A 83 -5.43 1.47 4.30
CA VAL A 83 -4.00 1.71 4.16
C VAL A 83 -3.49 1.45 2.74
N HIS A 84 -4.11 0.55 1.98
CA HIS A 84 -3.74 0.26 0.58
C HIS A 84 -4.48 1.12 -0.45
N ARG A 85 -5.12 2.20 -0.01
CA ARG A 85 -5.82 3.15 -0.90
C ARG A 85 -4.91 4.33 -1.21
N PRO A 86 -4.52 4.55 -2.50
CA PRO A 86 -3.56 5.60 -2.86
C PRO A 86 -3.92 7.01 -2.37
N ALA A 87 -5.22 7.30 -2.23
CA ALA A 87 -5.70 8.58 -1.73
C ALA A 87 -5.15 8.92 -0.33
N VAL A 88 -4.91 7.92 0.53
CA VAL A 88 -4.44 8.15 1.91
C VAL A 88 -3.00 8.67 1.94
N PRO A 89 -1.99 7.98 1.35
CA PRO A 89 -0.64 8.54 1.29
C PRO A 89 -0.57 9.83 0.46
N LEU A 90 -1.42 10.03 -0.55
CA LEU A 90 -1.47 11.31 -1.28
C LEU A 90 -1.92 12.47 -0.38
N LEU A 91 -2.95 12.27 0.44
CA LEU A 91 -3.37 13.27 1.43
C LEU A 91 -2.29 13.51 2.49
N TRP A 92 -1.62 12.44 2.95
CA TRP A 92 -0.49 12.54 3.87
C TRP A 92 0.65 13.40 3.29
N LEU A 93 1.04 13.14 2.04
CA LEU A 93 2.06 13.93 1.34
C LEU A 93 1.66 15.40 1.23
N ALA A 94 0.40 15.68 0.90
CA ALA A 94 -0.11 17.05 0.83
C ALA A 94 0.00 17.78 2.18
N VAL A 95 -0.26 17.09 3.31
CA VAL A 95 -0.07 17.65 4.66
C VAL A 95 1.41 17.89 4.95
N CYS A 96 2.30 16.97 4.56
CA CYS A 96 3.73 17.10 4.86
C CYS A 96 4.39 18.30 4.16
N ILE A 97 3.91 18.71 2.99
CA ILE A 97 4.45 19.85 2.23
C ILE A 97 4.35 21.18 3.02
N VAL A 98 3.39 21.30 3.93
CA VAL A 98 3.19 22.53 4.74
C VAL A 98 3.77 22.43 6.15
N LEU A 99 4.40 21.31 6.51
CA LEU A 99 5.04 21.15 7.81
C LEU A 99 6.45 21.77 7.80
N PRO A 100 6.86 22.43 8.89
CA PRO A 100 8.23 22.91 9.02
C PRO A 100 9.21 21.74 9.17
N ASP A 101 10.44 21.97 8.76
CA ASP A 101 11.55 21.05 9.00
C ASP A 101 12.34 21.41 10.25
N PRO A 102 12.67 20.43 11.12
CA PRO A 102 12.10 19.07 11.21
C PRO A 102 10.68 19.07 11.82
N PRO A 103 9.79 18.09 11.55
CA PRO A 103 10.04 16.79 10.89
C PRO A 103 9.46 16.63 9.46
N GLY A 104 9.05 17.71 8.79
CA GLY A 104 8.32 17.68 7.51
C GLY A 104 8.88 16.73 6.45
N THR A 105 10.17 16.88 6.12
CA THR A 105 10.89 16.08 5.12
C THR A 105 10.89 14.59 5.47
N ALA A 106 11.14 14.21 6.72
CA ALA A 106 11.15 12.80 7.12
C ALA A 106 9.76 12.15 7.02
N LEU A 107 8.70 12.89 7.37
CA LEU A 107 7.32 12.41 7.22
C LEU A 107 6.89 12.37 5.75
N PHE A 108 7.40 13.29 4.93
CA PHE A 108 7.22 13.24 3.47
C PHE A 108 7.85 11.98 2.88
N THR A 109 9.10 11.65 3.26
CA THR A 109 9.78 10.43 2.83
C THR A 109 8.99 9.16 3.23
N PHE A 110 8.40 9.13 4.42
CA PHE A 110 7.49 8.05 4.84
C PHE A 110 6.28 7.91 3.90
N GLY A 111 5.60 9.03 3.61
CA GLY A 111 4.42 9.03 2.73
C GLY A 111 4.74 8.58 1.30
N LEU A 112 5.93 8.95 0.82
CA LEU A 112 6.40 8.58 -0.50
C LEU A 112 6.69 7.07 -0.60
N ALA A 113 7.36 6.52 0.42
CA ALA A 113 7.62 5.09 0.50
C ALA A 113 6.33 4.26 0.66
N TRP A 114 5.36 4.79 1.38
CA TRP A 114 4.02 4.20 1.47
C TRP A 114 3.32 4.19 0.11
N LEU A 115 3.34 5.30 -0.64
CA LEU A 115 2.76 5.33 -1.97
C LEU A 115 3.49 4.38 -2.94
N LEU A 116 4.82 4.27 -2.81
CA LEU A 116 5.63 3.32 -3.56
C LEU A 116 5.21 1.87 -3.28
N HIS A 117 5.02 1.51 -2.00
CA HIS A 117 4.52 0.18 -1.62
C HIS A 117 3.23 -0.17 -2.38
N ILE A 118 2.25 0.76 -2.38
CA ILE A 118 0.98 0.55 -3.11
C ILE A 118 1.21 0.39 -4.61
N ALA A 119 2.10 1.19 -5.21
CA ALA A 119 2.40 1.09 -6.63
C ALA A 119 3.04 -0.26 -7.01
N LEU A 120 3.92 -0.80 -6.15
CA LEU A 120 4.52 -2.12 -6.33
C LEU A 120 3.45 -3.22 -6.27
N ASP A 121 2.55 -3.15 -5.29
CA ASP A 121 1.41 -4.05 -5.19
C ASP A 121 0.58 -4.06 -6.47
N ARG A 122 0.21 -2.88 -6.98
CA ARG A 122 -0.61 -2.78 -8.21
C ARG A 122 0.13 -3.27 -9.45
N THR A 123 1.45 -3.10 -9.49
CA THR A 123 2.31 -3.64 -10.55
C THR A 123 2.28 -5.17 -10.56
N LEU A 124 2.35 -5.80 -9.38
CA LEU A 124 2.28 -7.25 -9.23
C LEU A 124 0.86 -7.81 -9.41
N GLY A 125 -0.14 -6.93 -9.46
CA GLY A 125 -1.55 -7.30 -9.59
C GLY A 125 -2.23 -7.55 -8.24
N TYR A 126 -1.62 -7.14 -7.14
CA TYR A 126 -2.28 -7.05 -5.84
C TYR A 126 -3.17 -5.82 -5.77
N GLY A 127 -4.26 -5.93 -5.01
CA GLY A 127 -5.32 -4.95 -4.99
C GLY A 127 -6.04 -4.94 -3.65
N LEU A 128 -7.09 -4.12 -3.57
CA LEU A 128 -7.95 -4.06 -2.39
C LEU A 128 -8.65 -5.41 -2.16
N ARG A 129 -9.16 -5.61 -0.96
CA ARG A 129 -9.94 -6.79 -0.58
C ARG A 129 -11.44 -6.51 -0.67
N THR A 130 -12.22 -7.51 -1.04
CA THR A 130 -13.68 -7.52 -0.90
C THR A 130 -14.08 -7.57 0.58
N ALA A 131 -15.34 -7.31 0.91
CA ALA A 131 -15.84 -7.40 2.28
C ALA A 131 -15.67 -8.81 2.91
N ASP A 132 -15.58 -9.84 2.07
CA ASP A 132 -15.30 -11.21 2.48
C ASP A 132 -13.79 -11.51 2.58
N GLY A 133 -12.91 -10.59 2.18
CA GLY A 133 -11.45 -10.75 2.29
C GLY A 133 -10.75 -11.29 1.05
N TRP A 134 -11.47 -11.52 -0.04
CA TRP A 134 -10.89 -11.92 -1.32
C TRP A 134 -10.26 -10.75 -2.05
N GLN A 135 -9.32 -11.00 -2.95
CA GLN A 135 -8.66 -9.93 -3.73
C GLN A 135 -9.59 -9.38 -4.84
N ARG A 136 -9.51 -8.06 -5.09
CA ARG A 136 -10.32 -7.34 -6.07
C ARG A 136 -9.51 -6.90 -7.30
#